data_AF-A0AAU0R2Y6-F1
#
_entry.id   AF-A0AAU0R2Y6-F1
#
_cell.length_a   1.000
_cell.length_b   1.000
_cell.length_c   1.000
_cell.angle_alpha   90.00
_cell.angle_beta   90.00
_cell.angle_gamma   90.00
#
_symmetry.space_group_name_H-M   'P 1'
#
loop_
_entity.id
_entity.type
_entity.pdbx_description
1 polymer ?
#
loop_
_entity_poly.entity_id
_entity_poly.type
_entity_poly.pdbx_seq_one_letter_code
_entity_poly.pdbx_strand_id
1 'polypeptide(L)'
;MDSQTKKNTRSKIGLIKVISIIIFIVGGLVYIGISLEDYLDKSNKEHAIKIEQTHENIKIAEGMIEKELNISSKYFEMLGTRIFLFVPEEEELNINTEAYWISKNITCKVQLNGERYSVTFETQRVGMEDEKIKMYKPVKINKIIKEQS
;
A
#
# COMPACT_ATOMS: atom_id res chain seq x y z
N MET A 1 -22.52 -67.90 9.61
CA MET A 1 -21.57 -67.12 8.77
C MET A 1 -21.98 -65.65 8.63
N ASP A 2 -23.23 -65.25 8.89
CA ASP A 2 -23.74 -63.88 8.63
C ASP A 2 -23.22 -62.75 9.55
N SER A 3 -22.77 -63.07 10.76
CA SER A 3 -22.32 -62.04 11.72
C SER A 3 -20.96 -61.42 11.36
N GLN A 4 -20.08 -62.15 10.67
CA GLN A 4 -18.76 -61.64 10.27
C GLN A 4 -18.86 -60.73 9.04
N THR A 5 -19.69 -61.08 8.06
CA THR A 5 -19.95 -60.30 6.85
C THR A 5 -20.55 -58.92 7.17
N LYS A 6 -21.53 -58.86 8.08
CA LYS A 6 -22.19 -57.60 8.48
C LYS A 6 -21.27 -56.63 9.22
N LYS A 7 -20.35 -57.14 10.05
CA LYS A 7 -19.35 -56.35 10.80
C LYS A 7 -18.29 -55.75 9.87
N ASN A 8 -17.87 -56.51 8.85
CA ASN A 8 -16.87 -56.07 7.87
C ASN A 8 -17.40 -54.96 6.95
N THR A 9 -18.67 -55.04 6.53
CA THR A 9 -19.33 -53.99 5.73
C THR A 9 -19.47 -52.67 6.49
N ARG A 10 -19.85 -52.73 7.79
CA ARG A 10 -19.96 -51.54 8.66
C ARG A 10 -18.59 -50.88 8.91
N SER A 11 -17.53 -51.68 9.04
CA SER A 11 -16.15 -51.22 9.16
C SER A 11 -15.65 -50.52 7.88
N LYS A 12 -15.93 -51.10 6.70
CA LYS A 12 -15.56 -50.51 5.40
C LYS A 12 -16.27 -49.17 5.13
N ILE A 13 -17.56 -49.07 5.47
CA ILE A 13 -18.32 -47.81 5.33
C ILE A 13 -17.75 -46.71 6.25
N GLY A 14 -17.36 -47.07 7.48
CA GLY A 14 -16.69 -46.14 8.41
C GLY A 14 -15.36 -45.64 7.84
N LEU A 15 -14.55 -46.53 7.28
CA LEU A 15 -13.27 -46.19 6.65
C LEU A 15 -13.45 -45.22 5.47
N ILE A 16 -14.42 -45.47 4.60
CA ILE A 16 -14.72 -44.61 3.44
C ILE A 16 -15.12 -43.20 3.90
N LYS A 17 -15.93 -43.08 4.97
CA LYS A 17 -16.31 -41.77 5.53
C LYS A 17 -15.10 -41.01 6.06
N VAL A 18 -14.20 -41.68 6.79
CA VAL A 18 -12.98 -41.05 7.32
C VAL A 18 -12.07 -40.58 6.17
N ILE A 19 -11.87 -41.40 5.14
CA ILE A 19 -11.07 -41.02 3.97
C ILE A 19 -11.68 -39.82 3.25
N SER A 20 -13.01 -39.78 3.08
CA SER A 20 -13.70 -38.66 2.47
C SER A 20 -13.53 -37.35 3.26
N ILE A 21 -13.56 -37.41 4.59
CA ILE A 21 -13.31 -36.25 5.45
C ILE A 21 -11.87 -35.77 5.29
N ILE A 22 -10.89 -36.69 5.24
CA ILE A 22 -9.48 -36.33 5.04
C ILE A 22 -9.28 -35.65 3.69
N ILE A 23 -9.86 -36.19 2.60
CA ILE A 23 -9.76 -35.58 1.27
C ILE A 23 -10.36 -34.18 1.26
N PHE A 24 -11.51 -33.99 1.92
CA PHE A 24 -12.16 -32.67 2.01
C PHE A 24 -11.30 -31.66 2.78
N ILE A 25 -10.71 -32.07 3.91
CA ILE A 25 -9.81 -31.22 4.70
C ILE A 25 -8.56 -30.86 3.89
N VAL A 26 -7.90 -31.83 3.27
CA VAL A 26 -6.69 -31.61 2.45
C VAL A 26 -7.02 -30.70 1.26
N GLY A 27 -8.12 -30.97 0.55
CA GLY A 27 -8.57 -30.13 -0.56
C GLY A 27 -8.86 -28.69 -0.12
N GLY A 28 -9.50 -28.52 1.04
CA GLY A 28 -9.76 -27.20 1.63
C GLY A 28 -8.48 -26.45 1.97
N LEU A 29 -7.49 -27.12 2.57
CA LEU A 29 -6.19 -26.50 2.88
C LEU A 29 -5.42 -26.09 1.62
N VAL A 30 -5.41 -26.93 0.58
CA VAL A 30 -4.78 -26.60 -0.71
C VAL A 30 -5.47 -25.39 -1.34
N TYR A 31 -6.80 -25.36 -1.33
CA TYR A 31 -7.57 -24.23 -1.87
C TYR A 31 -7.29 -22.91 -1.11
N ILE A 32 -7.23 -22.97 0.22
CA ILE A 32 -6.86 -21.81 1.06
C ILE A 32 -5.45 -21.35 0.73
N GLY A 33 -4.50 -22.28 0.55
CA GLY A 33 -3.11 -21.96 0.19
C GLY A 33 -3.02 -21.17 -1.11
N ILE A 34 -3.62 -21.69 -2.19
CA ILE A 34 -3.63 -21.04 -3.50
C ILE A 34 -4.33 -19.68 -3.43
N SER A 35 -5.50 -19.61 -2.78
CA SER A 35 -6.26 -18.35 -2.67
C SER A 35 -5.49 -17.29 -1.90
N LEU A 36 -4.73 -17.68 -0.87
CA LEU A 36 -3.89 -16.77 -0.10
C LEU A 36 -2.70 -16.28 -0.93
N GLU A 37 -2.07 -17.15 -1.70
CA GLU A 37 -0.98 -16.80 -2.61
C GLU A 37 -1.42 -15.78 -3.67
N ASP A 38 -2.55 -16.02 -4.35
CA ASP A 38 -3.12 -15.09 -5.33
C ASP A 38 -3.46 -13.72 -4.70
N TYR A 39 -4.01 -13.74 -3.48
CA TYR A 39 -4.31 -12.52 -2.75
C TYR A 39 -3.05 -11.73 -2.37
N LEU A 40 -2.02 -12.43 -1.87
CA LEU A 40 -0.75 -11.80 -1.50
C LEU A 40 -0.01 -11.26 -2.71
N ASP A 41 0.05 -11.99 -3.82
CA ASP A 41 0.67 -11.54 -5.06
C ASP A 41 0.00 -10.26 -5.58
N LYS A 42 -1.34 -10.24 -5.60
CA LYS A 42 -2.08 -9.04 -5.97
C LYS A 42 -1.80 -7.88 -5.02
N SER A 43 -1.84 -8.12 -3.71
CA SER A 43 -1.56 -7.08 -2.71
C SER A 43 -0.14 -6.51 -2.86
N ASN A 44 0.85 -7.36 -3.12
CA ASN A 44 2.24 -6.97 -3.32
C ASN A 44 2.42 -6.13 -4.59
N LYS A 45 1.76 -6.51 -5.69
CA LYS A 45 1.74 -5.72 -6.93
C LYS A 45 1.11 -4.35 -6.71
N GLU A 46 -0.05 -4.30 -6.05
CA GLU A 46 -0.70 -3.02 -5.74
C GLU A 46 0.16 -2.14 -4.82
N HIS A 47 0.84 -2.74 -3.84
CA HIS A 47 1.75 -2.03 -2.95
C HIS A 47 2.94 -1.45 -3.73
N ALA A 48 3.60 -2.26 -4.56
CA ALA A 48 4.75 -1.83 -5.35
C ALA A 48 4.42 -0.63 -6.25
N ILE A 49 3.29 -0.67 -6.96
CA ILE A 49 2.84 0.43 -7.83
C ILE A 49 2.61 1.72 -7.02
N LYS A 50 2.02 1.62 -5.83
CA LYS A 50 1.77 2.78 -4.97
C LYS A 50 3.06 3.40 -4.41
N ILE A 51 4.03 2.57 -4.08
CA ILE A 51 5.35 3.02 -3.63
C ILE A 51 6.11 3.70 -4.77
N GLU A 52 6.12 3.09 -5.95
CA GLU A 52 6.74 3.68 -7.15
C GLU A 52 6.14 5.06 -7.45
N GLN A 53 4.81 5.16 -7.50
CA GLN A 53 4.15 6.44 -7.73
C GLN A 53 4.43 7.47 -6.61
N THR A 54 4.57 7.02 -5.36
CA THR A 54 4.95 7.87 -4.22
C THR A 54 6.32 8.49 -4.48
N HIS A 55 7.31 7.69 -4.86
CA HIS A 55 8.67 8.19 -5.14
C HIS A 55 8.72 9.12 -6.34
N GLU A 56 7.96 8.82 -7.41
CA GLU A 56 7.81 9.74 -8.53
C GLU A 56 7.20 11.08 -8.10
N ASN A 57 6.15 11.04 -7.27
CA ASN A 57 5.48 12.25 -6.78
C ASN A 57 6.43 13.10 -5.94
N ILE A 58 7.20 12.50 -5.04
CA ILE A 58 8.20 13.20 -4.22
C ILE A 58 9.20 13.91 -5.13
N LYS A 59 9.77 13.20 -6.12
CA LYS A 59 10.73 13.78 -7.07
C LYS A 59 10.13 14.93 -7.89
N ILE A 60 8.87 14.80 -8.32
CA ILE A 60 8.17 15.89 -9.04
C ILE A 60 8.00 17.10 -8.12
N ALA A 61 7.55 16.89 -6.89
CA ALA A 61 7.31 17.94 -5.91
C ALA A 61 8.61 18.66 -5.50
N GLU A 62 9.70 17.92 -5.26
CA GLU A 62 11.04 18.49 -5.05
C GLU A 62 11.41 19.43 -6.20
N GLY A 63 11.31 18.96 -7.45
CA GLY A 63 11.62 19.78 -8.63
C GLY A 63 10.70 20.99 -8.82
N MET A 64 9.44 20.94 -8.34
CA MET A 64 8.55 22.10 -8.33
C MET A 64 8.98 23.12 -7.27
N ILE A 65 9.31 22.66 -6.06
CA ILE A 65 9.76 23.52 -4.96
C ILE A 65 11.11 24.15 -5.28
N GLU A 66 12.04 23.39 -5.90
CA GLU A 66 13.34 23.92 -6.33
C GLU A 66 13.17 25.13 -7.25
N LYS A 67 12.23 25.04 -8.20
CA LYS A 67 11.95 26.11 -9.16
C LYS A 67 11.25 27.30 -8.50
N GLU A 68 10.27 27.02 -7.65
CA GLU A 68 9.47 28.07 -6.99
C GLU A 68 10.29 28.87 -5.98
N LEU A 69 11.16 28.21 -5.23
CA LEU A 69 12.01 28.85 -4.22
C LEU A 69 13.39 29.26 -4.76
N ASN A 70 13.75 28.85 -5.98
CA ASN A 70 15.09 29.04 -6.57
C ASN A 70 16.22 28.53 -5.66
N ILE A 71 16.01 27.37 -5.03
CA ILE A 71 16.93 26.72 -4.09
C ILE A 71 17.01 25.24 -4.45
N SER A 72 18.21 24.65 -4.42
CA SER A 72 18.35 23.21 -4.67
C SER A 72 17.73 22.38 -3.54
N SER A 73 17.13 21.24 -3.89
CA SER A 73 16.63 20.16 -3.01
C SER A 73 17.65 19.68 -1.99
N LYS A 74 18.95 19.92 -2.22
CA LYS A 74 20.00 19.63 -1.23
C LYS A 74 19.97 20.51 0.02
N TYR A 75 19.24 21.63 -0.02
CA TYR A 75 19.21 22.64 1.04
C TYR A 75 17.85 22.76 1.73
N PHE A 76 16.87 21.94 1.32
CA PHE A 76 15.59 21.86 2.01
C PHE A 76 15.17 20.42 2.19
N GLU A 77 14.41 20.17 3.26
CA GLU A 77 13.84 18.86 3.53
C GLU A 77 12.33 18.92 3.33
N MET A 78 11.79 17.95 2.59
CA MET A 78 10.34 17.76 2.51
C MET A 78 9.90 16.82 3.61
N LEU A 79 8.89 17.24 4.39
CA LEU A 79 8.30 16.44 5.46
C LEU A 79 6.84 16.14 5.13
N GLY A 80 6.47 14.87 5.21
CA GLY A 80 5.12 14.37 5.09
C GLY A 80 4.51 14.10 6.45
N THR A 81 3.24 13.74 6.47
CA THR A 81 2.59 13.23 7.68
C THR A 81 2.22 11.78 7.45
N ARG A 82 2.78 10.88 8.26
CA ARG A 82 2.35 9.49 8.34
C ARG A 82 1.51 9.28 9.60
N ILE A 83 0.56 8.36 9.55
CA ILE A 83 -0.18 7.95 10.75
C ILE A 83 0.44 6.64 11.22
N PHE A 84 1.20 6.70 12.32
CA PHE A 84 1.75 5.54 12.97
C PHE A 84 1.00 5.30 14.28
N LEU A 85 0.37 4.13 14.43
CA LEU A 85 -0.43 3.77 15.63
C LEU A 85 -1.42 4.86 16.07
N PHE A 86 -2.19 5.43 15.12
CA PHE A 86 -3.16 6.51 15.34
C PHE A 86 -2.56 7.88 15.71
N VAL A 87 -1.24 8.02 15.74
CA VAL A 87 -0.56 9.29 16.00
C VAL A 87 0.01 9.83 14.68
N PRO A 88 -0.22 11.12 14.34
CA PRO A 88 0.45 11.75 13.22
C PRO A 88 1.92 11.97 13.58
N GLU A 89 2.81 11.47 12.73
CA GLU A 89 4.25 11.64 12.84
C GLU A 89 4.77 12.32 11.57
N GLU A 90 5.72 13.25 11.73
CA GLU A 90 6.44 13.83 10.61
C GLU A 90 7.46 12.82 10.10
N GLU A 91 7.42 12.53 8.80
CA GLU A 91 8.38 11.65 8.14
C GLU A 91 9.03 12.40 6.99
N GLU A 92 10.33 12.21 6.80
CA GLU A 92 11.03 12.78 5.65
C GLU A 92 10.54 12.12 4.36
N LEU A 93 10.09 12.95 3.41
CA LEU A 93 9.67 12.50 2.09
C LEU A 93 10.90 12.39 1.19
N ASN A 94 11.43 11.18 1.09
CA ASN A 94 12.54 10.83 0.21
C ASN A 94 12.33 9.46 -0.47
N ILE A 95 13.37 8.95 -1.12
CA ILE A 95 13.35 7.66 -1.84
C ILE A 95 13.08 6.43 -0.96
N ASN A 96 13.19 6.57 0.37
CA ASN A 96 12.93 5.50 1.33
C ASN A 96 11.53 5.61 1.95
N THR A 97 10.70 6.56 1.50
CA THR A 97 9.34 6.73 2.01
C THR A 97 8.50 5.51 1.68
N GLU A 98 7.98 4.84 2.72
CA GLU A 98 7.06 3.70 2.59
C GLU A 98 5.58 4.12 2.70
N ALA A 99 5.32 5.30 3.24
CA ALA A 99 3.98 5.86 3.35
C ALA A 99 3.46 6.31 1.97
N TYR A 100 2.19 6.01 1.67
CA TYR A 100 1.61 6.36 0.38
C TYR A 100 1.36 7.87 0.24
N TRP A 101 2.01 8.50 -0.74
CA TRP A 101 1.86 9.92 -1.05
C TRP A 101 1.22 10.14 -2.43
N ILE A 102 0.04 9.55 -2.62
CA ILE A 102 -0.66 9.43 -3.91
C ILE A 102 -2.12 9.89 -3.85
N SER A 103 -2.49 10.62 -2.79
CA SER A 103 -3.87 11.04 -2.55
C SER A 103 -4.28 12.22 -3.44
N LYS A 104 -5.58 12.55 -3.51
CA LYS A 104 -6.02 13.77 -4.22
C LYS A 104 -5.50 15.04 -3.56
N ASN A 105 -5.31 15.03 -2.24
CA ASN A 105 -4.89 16.19 -1.46
C ASN A 105 -3.46 15.94 -0.99
N ILE A 106 -2.51 16.20 -1.87
CA ILE A 106 -1.08 16.07 -1.58
C ILE A 106 -0.60 17.36 -0.92
N THR A 107 -0.06 17.21 0.28
CA THR A 107 0.54 18.29 1.06
C THR A 107 1.86 17.81 1.67
N CYS A 108 2.81 18.72 1.84
CA CYS A 108 4.01 18.50 2.62
C CYS A 108 4.39 19.79 3.37
N LYS A 109 5.34 19.65 4.28
CA LYS A 109 6.10 20.78 4.80
C LYS A 109 7.46 20.82 4.13
N VAL A 110 8.01 22.01 4.02
CA VAL A 110 9.37 22.26 3.55
C VAL A 110 10.12 22.95 4.67
N GLN A 111 11.19 22.32 5.15
CA GLN A 111 12.08 22.88 6.15
C GLN A 111 13.31 23.46 5.46
N LEU A 112 13.54 24.75 5.64
CA LEU A 112 14.62 25.51 5.00
C LEU A 112 15.18 26.53 5.99
N ASN A 113 16.47 26.44 6.31
CA ASN A 113 17.17 27.38 7.20
C ASN A 113 16.47 27.61 8.57
N GLY A 114 15.85 26.55 9.12
CA GLY A 114 15.11 26.62 10.39
C GLY A 114 13.69 27.19 10.26
N GLU A 115 13.28 27.63 9.06
CA GLU A 115 11.92 28.04 8.77
C GLU A 115 11.12 26.86 8.19
N ARG A 116 9.82 26.83 8.48
CA ARG A 116 8.90 25.80 8.00
C ARG A 116 7.84 26.41 7.10
N TYR A 117 7.59 25.74 5.99
CA TYR A 117 6.61 26.16 4.99
C TYR A 117 5.64 25.00 4.73
N SER A 118 4.34 25.24 4.85
CA SER A 118 3.33 24.30 4.38
C SER A 118 3.11 24.49 2.88
N VAL A 119 3.22 23.41 2.11
CA VAL A 119 3.04 23.38 0.66
C VAL A 119 1.86 22.48 0.31
N THR A 120 0.93 23.02 -0.47
CA THR A 120 -0.21 22.28 -1.01
C THR A 120 -0.09 22.21 -2.52
N PHE A 121 -0.33 21.03 -3.09
CA PHE A 121 -0.26 20.80 -4.53
C PHE A 121 -1.66 20.64 -5.12
N GLU A 122 -1.85 21.17 -6.32
CA GLU A 122 -2.91 20.69 -7.18
C GLU A 122 -2.47 19.36 -7.78
N THR A 123 -3.38 18.39 -7.79
CA THR A 123 -3.09 17.04 -8.25
C THR A 123 -3.96 16.65 -9.44
N GLN A 124 -3.43 15.75 -10.25
CA GLN A 124 -4.15 15.10 -11.33
C GLN A 124 -4.15 13.59 -11.10
N ARG A 125 -5.26 12.92 -11.43
CA ARG A 125 -5.34 11.46 -11.37
C ARG A 125 -4.33 10.83 -12.35
N VAL A 126 -3.66 9.78 -11.90
CA VAL A 126 -2.75 8.94 -12.70
C VAL A 126 -3.27 7.51 -12.67
N GLY A 127 -3.25 6.83 -13.83
CA GLY A 127 -3.75 5.47 -14.01
C GLY A 127 -4.69 5.36 -15.22
N MET A 128 -4.80 4.14 -15.77
CA MET A 128 -5.77 3.85 -16.84
C MET A 128 -7.18 3.70 -16.26
N GLU A 129 -8.22 3.96 -17.06
CA GLU A 129 -9.64 3.99 -16.64
C GLU A 129 -10.11 2.71 -15.93
N ASP A 130 -9.42 1.58 -16.14
CA ASP A 130 -9.74 0.26 -15.58
C ASP A 130 -9.11 -0.04 -14.21
N GLU A 131 -8.23 0.81 -13.67
CA GLU A 131 -7.53 0.52 -12.42
C GLU A 131 -8.39 0.85 -11.18
N LYS A 132 -8.66 -0.19 -10.37
CA LYS A 132 -9.27 -0.10 -9.02
C LYS A 132 -8.50 0.82 -8.07
N ILE A 133 -7.25 1.15 -8.39
CA ILE A 133 -6.35 1.95 -7.57
C ILE A 133 -6.46 3.41 -7.99
N LYS A 134 -6.90 4.27 -7.07
CA LYS A 134 -6.94 5.72 -7.30
C LYS A 134 -5.62 6.33 -6.87
N MET A 135 -4.84 6.79 -7.83
CA MET A 135 -3.55 7.46 -7.60
C MET A 135 -3.58 8.84 -8.23
N TYR A 136 -2.81 9.75 -7.66
CA TYR A 136 -2.72 11.14 -8.10
C TYR A 136 -1.26 11.58 -8.07
N LYS A 137 -0.91 12.51 -8.96
CA LYS A 137 0.39 13.17 -8.99
C LYS A 137 0.25 14.68 -8.82
N PRO A 138 1.22 15.36 -8.19
CA PRO A 138 1.28 16.81 -8.18
C PRO A 138 1.51 17.35 -9.60
N VAL A 139 0.80 18.41 -9.98
CA VAL A 139 0.94 19.08 -11.29
C VAL A 139 1.33 20.55 -11.17
N LYS A 140 0.96 21.21 -10.07
CA LYS A 140 1.42 22.56 -9.73
C LYS A 140 1.36 22.78 -8.22
N ILE A 141 2.18 23.70 -7.74
CA ILE A 141 2.05 24.22 -6.39
C ILE A 141 0.82 25.12 -6.35
N ASN A 142 -0.13 24.79 -5.48
CA ASN A 142 -1.33 25.59 -5.27
C ASN A 142 -1.05 26.72 -4.26
N LYS A 143 -0.31 26.41 -3.19
CA LYS A 143 -0.02 27.38 -2.13
C LYS A 143 1.23 27.01 -1.35
N ILE A 144 2.03 28.02 -0.98
CA ILE A 144 3.11 27.93 0.01
C ILE A 144 2.78 28.93 1.13
N ILE A 145 2.82 28.48 2.38
CA ILE A 145 2.55 29.31 3.55
C ILE A 145 3.67 29.10 4.56
N LYS A 146 4.32 30.18 5.00
CA LYS A 146 5.23 30.11 6.14
C LYS A 146 4.45 29.79 7.41
N GLU A 147 4.81 28.70 8.09
CA GLU A 147 4.24 28.36 9.39
C GLU A 147 4.72 29.40 10.42
N GLN A 148 3.78 29.98 11.17
CA GLN A 148 4.11 30.87 12.28
C GLN A 148 4.51 30.00 13.47
N SER A 149 5.74 30.16 13.95
CA SER A 149 6.17 29.64 15.26
C SER A 149 5.49 30.39 16.41
#